data_AF-A0A087T785-F1
#
_entry.id   AF-A0A087T785-F1
#
_cell.length_a   1.000
_cell.length_b   1.000
_cell.length_c   1.000
_cell.angle_alpha   90.00
_cell.angle_beta   90.00
_cell.angle_gamma   90.00
#
_symmetry.space_group_name_H-M   'P 1'
#
loop_
_entity.id
_entity.type
_entity.pdbx_description
1 polymer ?
#
loop_
_entity_poly.entity_id
_entity_poly.type
_entity_poly.pdbx_seq_one_letter_code
_entity_poly.pdbx_strand_id
1 'polypeptide(L)' 'MVKRICCIGAGYVGGPTCSVIAFKCPDIKVVVTDKNEARIKAWNSDRLPVYE' A
#
# COMPACT_ATOMS: atom_id res chain seq x y z
N MET A 1 20.63 -2.26 6.61
CA MET A 1 19.67 -2.69 5.57
C MET A 1 18.27 -2.30 6.01
N VAL A 2 17.41 -1.81 5.11
CA VAL A 2 16.03 -1.44 5.44
C VAL A 2 15.16 -2.70 5.60
N LYS A 3 14.30 -2.74 6.62
CA LYS A 3 13.38 -3.86 6.91
C LYS A 3 11.91 -3.44 7.01
N ARG A 4 11.63 -2.14 7.09
CA ARG A 4 10.29 -1.58 7.23
C ARG A 4 10.16 -0.32 6.38
N ILE A 5 9.07 -0.23 5.62
CA ILE A 5 8.70 0.95 4.84
C ILE A 5 7.30 1.39 5.28
N CYS A 6 7.14 2.69 5.50
CA CYS A 6 5.85 3.33 5.73
C CYS A 6 5.59 4.31 4.58
N CYS A 7 4.43 4.22 3.94
CA CYS A 7 3.98 5.15 2.92
C CYS A 7 2.75 5.91 3.42
N ILE A 8 2.82 7.24 3.39
CA ILE A 8 1.70 8.12 3.74
C ILE A 8 1.02 8.54 2.43
N GLY A 9 -0.17 7.99 2.17
CA GLY A 9 -0.97 8.22 0.98
C GLY A 9 -1.26 6.92 0.22
N ALA A 10 -2.48 6.40 0.32
CA ALA A 10 -2.90 5.16 -0.33
C ALA A 10 -3.58 5.40 -1.70
N GLY A 11 -3.08 6.38 -2.47
CA GLY A 11 -3.61 6.75 -3.79
C GLY A 11 -2.97 5.97 -4.94
N TYR A 12 -3.17 6.48 -6.17
CA TYR A 12 -2.65 5.93 -7.44
C TYR A 12 -1.14 5.69 -7.45
N VAL A 13 -0.36 6.52 -6.76
CA VAL A 13 1.10 6.33 -6.72
C VAL A 13 1.50 5.40 -5.56
N GLY A 14 1.10 5.77 -4.34
CA GLY A 14 1.54 5.10 -3.12
C GLY A 14 1.09 3.64 -3.04
N GLY A 15 -0.15 3.33 -3.40
CA GLY A 15 -0.69 1.97 -3.36
C GLY A 15 0.05 1.02 -4.29
N PRO A 16 -0.03 1.19 -5.62
CA PRO A 16 0.66 0.33 -6.60
C PRO A 16 2.17 0.24 -6.37
N THR A 17 2.85 1.35 -6.08
CA THR A 17 4.29 1.35 -5.82
C THR A 17 4.64 0.47 -4.61
N CYS A 18 3.93 0.64 -3.49
CA CYS A 18 4.16 -0.13 -2.28
C CYS A 18 3.78 -1.61 -2.45
N SER A 19 2.74 -1.91 -3.22
CA SER A 19 2.37 -3.28 -3.57
C SER A 19 3.47 -4.00 -4.35
N VAL A 20 4.08 -3.33 -5.34
CA VAL A 20 5.20 -3.89 -6.11
C VAL A 20 6.43 -4.08 -5.23
N ILE A 21 6.75 -3.13 -4.34
CA ILE A 21 7.87 -3.27 -3.39
C ILE A 21 7.64 -4.48 -2.47
N ALA A 22 6.45 -4.62 -1.88
CA ALA A 22 6.14 -5.76 -1.02
C ALA A 22 6.25 -7.10 -1.78
N PHE A 23 5.83 -7.13 -3.05
CA PHE A 23 5.91 -8.32 -3.90
C PHE A 23 7.34 -8.68 -4.29
N LYS A 24 8.18 -7.71 -4.63
CA LYS A 24 9.57 -7.94 -5.08
C LYS A 24 10.56 -8.07 -3.92
N CYS A 25 10.22 -7.57 -2.73
CA CYS A 25 11.09 -7.55 -1.55
C CYS A 25 10.37 -8.18 -0.35
N PRO A 26 10.17 -9.51 -0.30
CA PRO A 26 9.38 -10.18 0.73
C PRO A 26 9.94 -10.02 2.16
N ASP A 27 11.24 -9.74 2.28
CA ASP A 27 11.91 -9.50 3.57
C ASP A 27 11.64 -8.10 4.15
N ILE A 28 10.92 -7.24 3.42
CA ILE A 28 10.60 -5.87 3.83
C ILE A 28 9.11 -5.78 4.13
N LYS A 29 8.77 -5.40 5.36
CA LYS A 29 7.38 -5.08 5.71
C LYS A 29 7.02 -3.69 5.19
N VAL A 30 6.07 -3.62 4.26
CA VAL A 30 5.53 -2.36 3.73
C VAL A 30 4.17 -2.08 4.36
N VAL A 31 3.97 -0.87 4.89
CA VAL A 31 2.69 -0.41 5.46
C VAL A 31 2.29 0.87 4.75
N VAL A 32 1.09 0.90 4.18
CA VAL A 32 0.51 2.09 3.54
C VAL A 32 -0.59 2.64 4.44
N THR A 33 -0.53 3.94 4.72
CA THR A 33 -1.50 4.65 5.57
C THR A 33 -2.16 5.78 4.79
N ASP A 34 -3.39 6.13 5.15
CA ASP A 34 -4.12 7.27 4.57
C ASP A 34 -5.08 7.80 5.63
N LYS A 35 -5.36 9.11 5.60
CA LYS A 35 -6.36 9.72 6.49
C LYS A 35 -7.79 9.26 6.14
N ASN A 36 -8.01 8.83 4.91
CA ASN A 36 -9.30 8.35 4.44
C ASN A 36 -9.51 6.89 4.84
N GLU A 37 -10.24 6.65 5.92
CA GLU A 37 -10.55 5.32 6.42
C GLU A 37 -11.26 4.43 5.39
N ALA A 38 -12.20 4.99 4.61
CA ALA A 38 -12.92 4.23 3.58
C ALA A 38 -11.98 3.74 2.48
N ARG A 39 -10.97 4.54 2.11
CA ARG A 39 -9.93 4.14 1.16
C ARG A 39 -9.09 2.98 1.70
N ILE A 40 -8.68 3.03 2.97
CA ILE A 40 -7.94 1.92 3.60
C ILE A 40 -8.80 0.65 3.70
N LYS A 41 -10.10 0.79 4.02
CA LYS A 41 -11.04 -0.34 4.01
C LYS A 41 -11.15 -0.97 2.63
N ALA A 42 -11.21 -0.16 1.56
CA ALA A 42 -11.25 -0.67 0.19
C ALA A 42 -9.97 -1.42 -0.19
N TRP A 43 -8.78 -0.92 0.16
CA TRP A 43 -7.51 -1.64 -0.04
C TRP A 43 -7.42 -2.99 0.68
N ASN A 44 -8.14 -3.15 1.79
CA ASN A 44 -8.22 -4.39 2.56
C ASN A 44 -9.45 -5.24 2.19
N SER A 45 -10.03 -5.02 1.02
CA SER A 45 -11.20 -5.74 0.52
C SER A 45 -10.91 -6.38 -0.85
N ASP A 46 -11.81 -7.23 -1.33
CA ASP A 46 -11.71 -7.82 -2.67
C ASP A 46 -11.93 -6.80 -3.81
N ARG A 47 -12.34 -5.56 -3.47
CA ARG A 47 -12.56 -4.47 -4.44
C ARG A 47 -11.61 -3.31 -4.15
N LEU A 48 -10.51 -3.27 -4.90
CA LEU A 48 -9.51 -2.21 -4.76
C LEU A 48 -10.08 -0.83 -5.15
N PRO A 49 -9.63 0.25 -4.50
CA PRO A 49 -10.14 1.60 -4.75
C PRO A 49 -9.59 2.23 -6.04
N VAL A 50 -8.66 1.55 -6.71
CA VAL A 50 -8.07 1.96 -7.99
C VAL A 50 -8.14 0.79 -8.98
N TYR A 51 -8.33 1.13 -10.23
CA TYR A 51 -8.16 0.23 -11.36
C TYR A 51 -6.96 0.78 -12.15
N GLU A 52 -5.91 -0.03 -12.26
CA GLU A 52 -4.66 0.27 -12.96
C GLU A 52 -4.57 -0.59 -14.22
#